data_AF-A0A7J9GJ95-F1
#
_entry.id   AF-A0A7J9GJ95-F1
#
_cell.length_a   1.000
_cell.length_b   1.000
_cell.length_c   1.000
_cell.angle_alpha   90.00
_cell.angle_beta   90.00
_cell.angle_gamma   90.00
#
_symmetry.space_group_name_H-M   'P 1'
#
loop_
_entity.id
_entity.type
_entity.pdbx_description
1 polymer ?
#
loop_
_entity_poly.entity_id
_entity_poly.type
_entity_poly.pdbx_seq_one_letter_code
_entity_poly.pdbx_strand_id
1 'polypeptide(L)'
;FNVCVIANEDRARCGGVLREKEGVARALFSGSVAANDTDLVALGVFLAMKWKLKDSLFIELGLMVVFYWCANKSMKPWSLQATFADIERDIDKVGNVVFSMAEKNGNEMAYSLAIAGIN
;
A
#
# COMPACT_ATOMS: atom_id res chain seq x y z
N PHE A 1 6.62 5.16 1.35
CA PHE A 1 6.16 4.28 0.26
C PHE A 1 5.08 5.00 -0.50
N ASN A 2 5.17 5.01 -1.83
CA ASN A 2 4.11 5.47 -2.71
C ASN A 2 3.49 4.22 -3.30
N VAL A 3 2.19 4.03 -3.12
CA VAL A 3 1.51 2.78 -3.48
C VAL A 3 0.34 3.11 -4.39
N CYS A 4 0.28 2.41 -5.52
CA CYS A 4 -0.84 2.48 -6.45
C CYS A 4 -1.42 1.09 -6.63
N VAL A 5 -2.74 1.00 -6.52
CA VAL A 5 -3.50 -0.21 -6.79
C VAL A 5 -4.51 0.13 -7.88
N ILE A 6 -4.58 -0.72 -8.91
CA ILE A 6 -5.51 -0.61 -10.03
C ILE A 6 -6.32 -1.90 -10.05
N ALA A 7 -7.59 -1.84 -9.66
CA ALA A 7 -8.48 -3.00 -9.68
C ALA A 7 -9.21 -3.14 -11.03
N ASN A 8 -9.24 -4.37 -11.55
CA ASN A 8 -10.14 -4.83 -12.61
C ASN A 8 -11.03 -5.96 -12.06
N GLU A 9 -12.09 -6.32 -12.81
CA GLU A 9 -13.18 -7.22 -12.37
C GLU A 9 -12.71 -8.52 -11.68
N ASP A 10 -11.60 -9.12 -12.10
CA ASP A 10 -11.10 -10.40 -11.55
C ASP A 10 -9.77 -10.31 -10.79
N ARG A 11 -9.01 -9.23 -10.99
CA ARG A 11 -7.63 -9.08 -10.49
C ARG A 11 -7.34 -7.62 -10.22
N ALA A 12 -6.67 -7.30 -9.11
CA ALA A 12 -6.05 -6.00 -8.98
C ALA A 12 -4.54 -6.07 -9.20
N ARG A 13 -4.05 -5.01 -9.81
CA ARG A 13 -2.64 -4.78 -10.07
C ARG A 13 -2.13 -3.85 -9.00
N CYS A 14 -0.98 -4.16 -8.42
CA CYS A 14 -0.34 -3.32 -7.44
C CYS A 14 1.05 -2.92 -7.94
N GLY A 15 1.40 -1.67 -7.69
CA GLY A 15 2.72 -1.14 -7.91
C GLY A 15 3.07 -0.21 -6.77
N GLY A 16 4.35 -0.17 -6.41
CA GLY A 16 4.76 0.76 -5.37
C GLY A 16 6.25 0.99 -5.34
N VAL A 17 6.58 2.12 -4.72
CA VAL A 17 7.94 2.66 -4.63
C VAL A 17 8.24 2.92 -3.17
N LEU A 18 9.28 2.28 -2.65
CA LEU A 18 9.88 2.65 -1.37
C LEU A 18 10.86 3.78 -1.60
N ARG A 19 10.68 4.89 -0.88
CA ARG A 19 11.60 6.02 -0.90
C ARG A 19 12.05 6.35 0.51
N GLU A 20 13.29 6.81 0.62
CA GLU A 20 13.76 7.52 1.81
C GLU A 20 13.20 8.95 1.84
N LYS A 21 13.40 9.64 2.98
CA LYS A 21 12.94 11.01 3.19
C LYS A 21 13.51 11.98 2.15
N GLU A 22 14.69 11.70 1.65
CA GLU A 22 15.41 12.46 0.62
C GLU A 22 14.86 12.19 -0.80
N GLY A 23 13.84 11.32 -0.94
CA GLY A 23 13.20 10.99 -2.20
C GLY A 23 13.86 9.86 -3.00
N VAL A 24 15.01 9.35 -2.53
CA VAL A 24 15.76 8.26 -3.17
C VAL A 24 14.96 6.97 -3.12
N ALA A 25 14.67 6.41 -4.29
CA ALA A 25 13.99 5.11 -4.39
C ALA A 25 14.93 3.98 -3.94
N ARG A 26 14.44 3.12 -3.04
CA ARG A 26 15.20 1.99 -2.48
C ARG A 26 14.66 0.62 -2.89
N ALA A 27 13.38 0.55 -3.20
CA ALA A 27 12.75 -0.66 -3.71
C ALA A 27 11.58 -0.28 -4.62
N LEU A 28 11.36 -1.09 -5.64
CA LEU A 28 10.18 -1.04 -6.49
C LEU A 28 9.52 -2.40 -6.42
N PHE A 29 8.19 -2.43 -6.36
CA PHE A 29 7.44 -3.65 -6.55
C PHE A 29 6.35 -3.44 -7.57
N SER A 30 6.06 -4.52 -8.28
CA SER A 30 4.98 -4.61 -9.26
C SER A 30 4.45 -6.04 -9.19
N GLY A 31 3.13 -6.20 -9.21
CA GLY A 31 2.51 -7.51 -9.08
C GLY A 31 1.02 -7.50 -9.34
N SER A 32 0.48 -8.70 -9.53
CA SER A 32 -0.95 -8.96 -9.61
C SER A 32 -1.38 -9.67 -8.33
N VAL A 33 -2.48 -9.22 -7.75
CA VAL A 33 -3.05 -9.78 -6.52
C VAL A 33 -4.54 -10.02 -6.77
N ALA A 34 -5.11 -11.06 -6.15
CA ALA A 34 -6.55 -11.27 -6.19
C ALA A 34 -7.25 -10.00 -5.68
N ALA A 35 -8.33 -9.56 -6.32
CA ALA A 35 -8.99 -8.27 -6.04
C ALA A 35 -9.22 -8.01 -4.53
N ASN A 36 -9.40 -9.08 -3.77
CA ASN A 36 -9.73 -9.12 -2.34
C ASN A 36 -8.53 -8.86 -1.40
N ASP A 37 -7.29 -8.94 -1.88
CA ASP A 37 -6.04 -8.90 -1.08
C ASP A 37 -5.17 -7.68 -1.40
N THR A 38 -5.74 -6.69 -2.09
CA THR A 38 -4.94 -5.69 -2.83
C THR A 38 -4.58 -4.45 -2.01
N ASP A 39 -5.27 -4.24 -0.91
CA ASP A 39 -5.07 -3.09 -0.06
C ASP A 39 -3.95 -3.37 0.95
N LEU A 40 -2.80 -2.74 0.71
CA LEU A 40 -1.58 -2.73 1.56
C LEU A 40 -0.52 -3.80 1.31
N VAL A 41 -0.39 -4.26 0.05
CA VAL A 41 0.80 -5.02 -0.43
C VAL A 41 2.12 -4.37 0.00
N ALA A 42 2.19 -3.04 0.10
CA ALA A 42 3.38 -2.32 0.54
C ALA A 42 3.82 -2.67 1.98
N LEU A 43 2.88 -2.97 2.87
CA LEU A 43 3.18 -3.35 4.25
C LEU A 43 3.79 -4.75 4.29
N GLY A 44 3.23 -5.69 3.52
CA GLY A 44 3.79 -7.03 3.34
C GLY A 44 5.19 -7.00 2.72
N VAL A 45 5.40 -6.17 1.69
CA VAL A 45 6.72 -5.96 1.08
C VAL A 45 7.71 -5.41 2.10
N PHE A 46 7.32 -4.43 2.90
CA PHE A 46 8.19 -3.87 3.94
C PHE A 46 8.59 -4.94 4.99
N LEU A 47 7.62 -5.72 5.47
CA LEU A 47 7.88 -6.81 6.42
C LEU A 47 8.79 -7.89 5.83
N ALA A 48 8.60 -8.27 4.57
CA ALA A 48 9.42 -9.27 3.88
C ALA A 48 10.88 -8.83 3.75
N MET A 49 11.13 -7.52 3.59
CA MET A 49 12.48 -6.96 3.53
C MET A 49 13.21 -7.04 4.90
N LYS A 50 12.50 -7.33 6.00
CA LYS A 50 13.03 -7.37 7.38
C LYS A 50 13.75 -6.09 7.79
N TRP A 51 13.29 -4.96 7.27
CA TRP A 51 13.88 -3.66 7.57
C TRP A 51 13.49 -3.19 8.96
N LYS A 52 14.42 -2.51 9.63
CA LYS A 52 14.15 -1.84 10.90
C LYS A 52 13.82 -0.38 10.62
N LEU A 53 12.63 0.05 11.03
CA LEU A 53 12.32 1.48 11.08
C LEU A 53 13.17 2.16 12.14
N LYS A 54 13.71 3.33 11.80
CA LYS A 54 14.24 4.28 12.79
C LYS A 54 13.17 5.25 13.27
N ASP A 55 12.29 5.68 12.36
CA ASP A 55 11.21 6.63 12.63
C ASP A 55 9.85 6.01 12.25
N SER A 56 9.15 6.60 11.29
CA SER A 56 7.83 6.18 10.81
C SER A 56 7.87 5.66 9.38
N LEU A 57 6.99 4.71 9.08
CA LEU A 57 6.67 4.32 7.71
C LEU A 57 5.51 5.14 7.17
N PHE A 58 5.78 5.99 6.20
CA PHE A 58 4.73 6.71 5.48
C PHE A 58 4.22 5.84 4.32
N ILE A 59 2.91 5.61 4.27
CA ILE A 59 2.25 4.94 3.15
C ILE A 59 1.33 5.95 2.48
N GLU A 60 1.72 6.41 1.29
CA GLU A 60 0.93 7.29 0.46
C GLU A 60 -0.04 6.46 -0.39
N LEU A 61 -1.33 6.72 -0.19
CA LEU A 61 -2.42 6.03 -0.86
C LEU A 61 -2.90 6.85 -2.06
N GLY A 62 -3.07 6.19 -3.20
CA GLY A 62 -3.61 6.82 -4.41
C GLY A 62 -5.14 6.91 -4.46
N LEU A 63 -5.84 6.22 -3.56
CA LEU A 63 -7.30 6.15 -3.53
C LEU A 63 -7.86 6.68 -2.21
N MET A 64 -8.71 7.70 -2.32
CA MET A 64 -9.33 8.37 -1.18
C MET A 64 -10.22 7.42 -0.36
N VAL A 65 -10.91 6.48 -1.01
CA VAL A 65 -11.76 5.50 -0.32
C VAL A 65 -10.94 4.62 0.63
N VAL A 66 -9.77 4.15 0.18
CA VAL A 66 -8.86 3.31 0.97
C VAL A 66 -8.29 4.13 2.13
N PHE A 67 -7.93 5.40 1.90
CA PHE A 67 -7.50 6.30 2.96
C PHE A 67 -8.56 6.42 4.08
N TYR A 68 -9.83 6.61 3.72
CA TYR A 68 -10.90 6.69 4.72
C TYR A 68 -11.12 5.37 5.48
N TRP A 69 -10.96 4.22 4.83
CA TRP A 69 -11.01 2.93 5.53
C TRP A 69 -9.87 2.76 6.54
N CYS A 70 -8.66 3.22 6.21
CA CYS A 70 -7.51 3.21 7.11
C CYS A 70 -7.70 4.21 8.28
N ALA A 71 -8.21 5.41 8.00
CA ALA A 71 -8.38 6.47 8.99
C ALA A 71 -9.60 6.27 9.90
N ASN A 72 -10.66 5.61 9.42
CA ASN A 72 -11.90 5.43 10.16
C ASN A 72 -12.40 3.98 10.13
N LYS A 73 -12.35 3.31 11.30
CA LYS A 73 -12.79 1.93 11.48
C LYS A 73 -14.26 1.71 11.12
N SER A 74 -15.14 2.71 11.28
CA SER A 74 -16.56 2.55 10.97
C SER A 74 -16.87 2.52 9.48
N MET A 75 -15.95 2.97 8.64
CA MET A 75 -16.11 2.99 7.18
C MET A 75 -15.62 1.71 6.52
N LYS A 76 -14.96 0.81 7.28
CA LYS A 76 -14.43 -0.44 6.77
C LYS A 76 -15.58 -1.34 6.29
N PRO A 77 -15.54 -1.84 5.05
CA PRO A 77 -16.51 -2.81 4.58
C PRO A 77 -16.48 -4.06 5.46
N TRP A 78 -17.65 -4.51 5.91
CA TRP A 78 -17.78 -5.71 6.74
C TRP A 78 -17.21 -6.96 6.04
N SER A 79 -17.39 -7.05 4.71
CA SER A 79 -16.86 -8.14 3.89
C SER A 79 -15.33 -8.25 3.90
N LEU A 80 -14.61 -7.20 4.28
CA LEU A 80 -13.15 -7.14 4.31
C LEU A 80 -12.59 -7.19 5.74
N GLN A 81 -13.40 -7.54 6.74
CA GLN A 81 -12.98 -7.49 8.15
C GLN A 81 -11.74 -8.36 8.44
N ALA A 82 -11.66 -9.55 7.86
CA ALA A 82 -10.50 -10.43 8.02
C ALA A 82 -9.23 -9.80 7.44
N THR A 83 -9.31 -9.24 6.23
CA THR A 83 -8.23 -8.51 5.57
C THR A 83 -7.75 -7.33 6.43
N PHE A 84 -8.67 -6.55 6.99
CA PHE A 84 -8.31 -5.44 7.89
C PHE A 84 -7.67 -5.90 9.19
N ALA A 85 -8.04 -7.07 9.73
CA ALA A 85 -7.40 -7.63 10.92
C ALA A 85 -5.96 -8.10 10.64
N ASP A 86 -5.71 -8.66 9.46
CA ASP A 86 -4.34 -9.02 9.03
C ASP A 86 -3.48 -7.77 8.82
N ILE A 87 -4.05 -6.73 8.20
CA ILE A 87 -3.42 -5.41 8.06
C ILE A 87 -3.06 -4.81 9.42
N GLU A 88 -4.00 -4.78 10.36
CA GLU A 88 -3.77 -4.23 11.70
C GLU A 88 -2.63 -4.98 12.41
N ARG A 89 -2.60 -6.32 12.29
CA ARG A 89 -1.50 -7.14 12.81
C ARG A 89 -0.16 -6.80 12.17
N ASP A 90 -0.13 -6.55 10.88
CA ASP A 90 1.09 -6.18 10.16
C ASP A 90 1.54 -4.75 10.52
N ILE A 91 0.61 -3.83 10.77
CA ILE A 91 0.92 -2.49 11.29
C ILE A 91 1.57 -2.63 12.67
N ASP A 92 1.02 -3.46 13.55
CA ASP A 92 1.59 -3.71 14.89
C ASP A 92 3.02 -4.26 14.83
N LYS A 93 3.31 -5.14 13.85
CA LYS A 93 4.68 -5.66 13.62
C LYS A 93 5.65 -4.58 13.14
N VAL A 94 5.16 -3.67 12.30
CA VAL A 94 5.96 -2.56 11.77
C VAL A 94 6.15 -1.47 12.83
N GLY A 95 5.14 -1.26 13.67
CA GLY A 95 5.10 -0.23 14.70
C GLY A 95 4.49 1.07 14.16
N ASN A 96 5.32 2.05 13.84
CA ASN A 96 4.87 3.41 13.55
C ASN A 96 4.55 3.60 12.06
N VAL A 97 3.32 3.30 11.65
CA VAL A 97 2.82 3.49 10.27
C VAL A 97 1.90 4.71 10.20
N VAL A 98 2.13 5.58 9.21
CA VAL A 98 1.33 6.77 8.94
C VAL A 98 0.76 6.69 7.52
N PHE A 99 -0.55 6.81 7.39
CA PHE A 99 -1.21 6.89 6.09
C PHE A 99 -1.40 8.34 5.65
N SER A 100 -1.12 8.63 4.40
CA SER A 100 -1.37 9.92 3.78
C SER A 100 -1.95 9.76 2.38
N MET A 101 -2.59 10.80 1.86
CA MET A 101 -3.06 10.83 0.48
C MET A 101 -1.93 11.26 -0.44
N ALA A 102 -1.72 10.55 -1.54
CA ALA A 102 -0.75 10.95 -2.56
C ALA A 102 -1.18 12.27 -3.23
N GLU A 103 -0.22 13.18 -3.46
CA GLU A 103 -0.47 14.40 -4.22
C GLU A 103 -0.84 14.09 -5.69
N LYS A 104 -1.49 15.05 -6.36
CA LYS A 104 -1.79 14.95 -7.80
C LYS A 104 -0.48 14.69 -8.56
N ASN A 105 -0.40 13.56 -9.27
CA ASN A 105 0.77 13.04 -9.98
C ASN A 105 1.92 12.50 -9.11
N GLY A 106 1.86 12.59 -7.77
CA GLY A 106 2.88 12.02 -6.87
C GLY A 106 2.98 10.50 -6.92
N ASN A 107 1.99 9.85 -7.53
CA ASN A 107 1.88 8.40 -7.65
C ASN A 107 2.13 7.87 -9.08
N GLU A 108 2.57 8.70 -10.03
CA GLU A 108 2.73 8.29 -11.44
C GLU A 108 3.65 7.08 -11.62
N MET A 109 4.74 7.00 -10.85
CA MET A 109 5.67 5.88 -10.92
C MET A 109 5.06 4.59 -10.38
N ALA A 110 4.37 4.65 -9.24
CA ALA A 110 3.67 3.49 -8.69
C ALA A 110 2.51 3.05 -9.59
N TYR A 111 1.81 4.00 -10.22
CA TYR A 111 0.78 3.74 -11.22
C TYR A 111 1.37 3.02 -12.43
N SER A 112 2.49 3.51 -12.96
CA SER A 112 3.20 2.89 -14.08
C SER A 112 3.67 1.47 -13.74
N LEU A 113 4.15 1.26 -12.50
CA LEU A 113 4.50 -0.08 -12.00
C LEU A 113 3.29 -0.99 -11.86
N ALA A 114 2.14 -0.48 -11.42
CA ALA A 114 0.90 -1.25 -11.37
C ALA A 114 0.46 -1.66 -12.78
N ILE A 115 0.60 -0.77 -13.77
CA ILE A 115 0.35 -1.10 -15.18
C ILE A 115 1.36 -2.13 -15.71
N ALA A 116 2.63 -2.03 -15.33
CA ALA A 116 3.70 -2.90 -15.81
C ALA A 116 3.69 -4.33 -15.25
N GLY A 117 2.90 -4.61 -14.21
CA GLY A 117 2.78 -5.93 -13.57
C GLY A 117 2.09 -7.02 -14.41
N ILE A 118 2.18 -6.89 -15.74
CA ILE A 118 1.65 -7.81 -16.73
C ILE A 118 2.55 -9.04 -16.77
N ASN A 119 2.01 -10.17 -16.32
CA ASN A 119 2.38 -11.50 -16.76
C ASN A 119 1.10 -12.29 -16.99
#